data_AF-A0A6M1SUP3-F1
#
_entry.id   AF-A0A6M1SUP3-F1
#
_cell.length_a   1.000
_cell.length_b   1.000
_cell.length_c   1.000
_cell.angle_alpha   90.00
_cell.angle_beta   90.00
_cell.angle_gamma   90.00
#
_symmetry.space_group_name_H-M   'P 1'
#
loop_
_entity.id
_entity.type
_entity.pdbx_description
1 polymer ?
#
loop_
_entity_poly.entity_id
_entity_poly.type
_entity_poly.pdbx_seq_one_letter_code
_entity_poly.pdbx_strand_id
1 'polypeptide(L)'
;MSSDKELLQNAIEQIRTYNADERSPYSIEHFFLRLNEADQSENKELWKELRKALAESQQIKRKAPKKFFTRLYFADEGYWWWNPEEW
;
A
#
# COMPACT_ATOMS: atom_id res chain seq x y z
N MET A 1 18.49 -7.74 -5.26
CA MET A 1 17.56 -6.96 -4.42
C MET A 1 17.00 -5.88 -5.31
N SER A 2 15.68 -5.81 -5.47
CA SER A 2 15.06 -4.65 -6.13
C SER A 2 15.30 -3.43 -5.25
N SER A 3 15.60 -2.29 -5.86
CA SER A 3 15.75 -1.04 -5.10
C SER A 3 14.41 -0.67 -4.45
N ASP A 4 14.45 -0.03 -3.28
CA ASP A 4 13.25 0.48 -2.59
C ASP A 4 12.38 1.35 -3.51
N LYS A 5 13.04 2.08 -4.41
CA LYS A 5 12.42 2.85 -5.47
C LYS A 5 11.56 1.97 -6.41
N GLU A 6 12.09 0.87 -6.91
CA GLU A 6 11.35 -0.06 -7.78
C GLU A 6 10.20 -0.73 -7.02
N LEU A 7 10.42 -1.09 -5.75
CA LEU A 7 9.38 -1.66 -4.91
C LEU A 7 8.20 -0.69 -4.75
N LEU A 8 8.49 0.59 -4.48
CA LEU A 8 7.49 1.64 -4.36
C LEU A 8 6.76 1.94 -5.68
N GLN A 9 7.50 2.04 -6.79
CA GLN A 9 6.91 2.28 -8.11
C GLN A 9 5.95 1.15 -8.49
N ASN A 10 6.36 -0.10 -8.27
CA ASN A 10 5.51 -1.26 -8.50
C ASN A 10 4.28 -1.24 -7.58
N ALA A 11 4.41 -0.85 -6.31
CA ALA A 11 3.27 -0.74 -5.39
C ALA A 11 2.24 0.28 -5.87
N ILE A 12 2.70 1.45 -6.32
CA ILE A 12 1.86 2.51 -6.88
C ILE A 12 1.10 1.99 -8.11
N GLU A 13 1.80 1.32 -9.03
CA GLU A 13 1.19 0.74 -10.22
C GLU A 13 0.17 -0.35 -9.88
N GLN A 14 0.48 -1.23 -8.93
CA GLN A 14 -0.44 -2.26 -8.46
C GLN A 14 -1.72 -1.65 -7.91
N ILE A 15 -1.67 -0.59 -7.09
CA ILE A 15 -2.90 0.08 -6.61
C ILE A 15 -3.72 0.64 -7.76
N ARG A 16 -3.05 1.34 -8.69
CA ARG A 16 -3.70 2.03 -9.81
C ARG A 16 -4.40 1.06 -10.75
N THR A 17 -3.84 -0.13 -10.91
CA THR A 17 -4.36 -1.17 -11.82
C THR A 17 -5.16 -2.26 -11.09
N TYR A 18 -5.22 -2.23 -9.75
CA TYR A 18 -5.92 -3.23 -8.98
C TYR A 18 -7.42 -3.17 -9.22
N ASN A 19 -7.98 -4.30 -9.64
CA ASN A 19 -9.41 -4.50 -9.80
C ASN A 19 -9.88 -5.58 -8.83
N ALA A 20 -10.72 -5.19 -7.87
CA ALA A 20 -11.21 -6.12 -6.85
C ALA A 20 -12.19 -7.17 -7.40
N ASP A 21 -12.75 -6.96 -8.60
CA ASP A 21 -13.64 -7.91 -9.26
C ASP A 21 -12.85 -9.03 -9.97
N GLU A 22 -11.58 -8.78 -10.33
CA GLU A 22 -10.75 -9.70 -11.12
C GLU A 22 -9.58 -10.29 -10.31
N ARG A 23 -9.18 -9.64 -9.22
CA ARG A 23 -8.02 -10.02 -8.42
C ARG A 23 -8.38 -10.21 -6.95
N SER A 24 -7.88 -11.32 -6.40
CA SER A 24 -7.99 -11.62 -4.97
C SER A 24 -7.41 -10.49 -4.12
N PRO A 25 -8.05 -10.10 -3.00
CA PRO A 25 -7.47 -9.14 -2.07
C PRO A 25 -6.08 -9.59 -1.58
N TYR A 26 -5.87 -10.88 -1.34
CA TYR A 26 -4.59 -11.41 -0.87
C TYR A 26 -3.39 -11.10 -1.80
N SER A 27 -3.61 -10.93 -3.10
CA SER A 27 -2.50 -10.60 -4.02
C SER A 27 -1.96 -9.19 -3.77
N ILE A 28 -2.84 -8.25 -3.40
CA ILE A 28 -2.41 -6.90 -3.07
C ILE A 28 -1.84 -6.87 -1.65
N GLU A 29 -2.41 -7.62 -0.70
CA GLU A 29 -1.90 -7.69 0.67
C GLU A 29 -0.43 -8.11 0.73
N HIS A 30 -0.07 -9.18 0.04
CA HIS A 30 1.30 -9.69 0.01
C HIS A 30 2.29 -8.70 -0.60
N PHE A 31 1.87 -7.92 -1.59
CA PHE A 31 2.72 -6.89 -2.20
C PHE A 31 3.03 -5.78 -1.19
N PHE A 32 2.03 -5.39 -0.44
CA PHE A 32 2.13 -4.33 0.55
C PHE A 32 2.91 -4.74 1.81
N LEU A 33 2.81 -6.00 2.24
CA LEU A 33 3.64 -6.48 3.35
C LEU A 33 5.14 -6.34 3.06
N ARG A 34 5.56 -6.48 1.80
CA ARG A 34 6.96 -6.31 1.39
C ARG A 34 7.47 -4.88 1.48
N LEU A 35 6.60 -3.87 1.45
CA LEU A 35 7.03 -2.48 1.60
C LEU A 35 7.61 -2.16 2.98
N ASN A 36 7.45 -3.05 3.97
CA ASN A 36 8.16 -2.93 5.26
C ASN A 36 9.69 -3.09 5.12
N GLU A 37 10.15 -3.71 4.03
CA GLU A 37 11.58 -3.89 3.76
C GLU A 37 12.22 -2.60 3.20
N ALA A 38 11.42 -1.64 2.74
CA ALA A 38 11.91 -0.39 2.15
C ALA A 38 12.15 0.70 3.21
N ASP A 39 13.25 1.42 3.07
CA ASP A 39 13.57 2.57 3.92
C ASP A 39 12.63 3.74 3.62
N GLN A 40 11.92 4.19 4.65
CA GLN A 40 10.94 5.26 4.56
C GLN A 40 11.56 6.66 4.64
N SER A 41 12.81 6.76 5.07
CA SER A 41 13.59 8.01 5.03
C SER A 41 14.02 8.36 3.60
N GLU A 42 14.11 7.36 2.73
CA GLU A 42 14.38 7.49 1.31
C GLU A 42 13.10 7.59 0.47
N ASN A 43 13.22 8.04 -0.78
CA ASN A 43 12.11 8.02 -1.75
C ASN A 43 10.80 8.69 -1.27
N LYS A 44 10.89 9.73 -0.44
CA LYS A 44 9.74 10.42 0.21
C LYS A 44 8.61 10.80 -0.75
N GLU A 45 8.94 11.23 -1.97
CA GLU A 45 7.93 11.59 -2.98
C GLU A 45 7.16 10.36 -3.49
N LEU A 46 7.81 9.20 -3.62
CA LEU A 46 7.13 7.96 -3.97
C LEU A 46 6.24 7.44 -2.83
N TRP A 47 6.68 7.58 -1.58
CA TRP A 47 5.82 7.29 -0.43
C TRP A 47 4.57 8.19 -0.40
N LYS A 48 4.71 9.49 -0.72
CA LYS A 48 3.55 10.39 -0.88
C LYS A 48 2.65 9.96 -2.03
N GLU A 49 3.22 9.59 -3.17
CA GLU A 49 2.45 9.13 -4.34
C GLU A 49 1.70 7.82 -4.05
N LEU A 50 2.33 6.90 -3.31
CA LEU A 50 1.71 5.66 -2.85
C LEU A 50 0.49 5.95 -1.97
N ARG A 51 0.65 6.84 -0.99
CA ARG A 51 -0.45 7.28 -0.11
C ARG A 51 -1.58 7.92 -0.91
N LYS A 52 -1.26 8.78 -1.88
CA LYS A 52 -2.25 9.40 -2.77
C LYS A 52 -3.01 8.34 -3.58
N ALA A 53 -2.30 7.36 -4.17
CA ALA A 53 -2.93 6.29 -4.93
C ALA A 53 -3.87 5.44 -4.06
N LEU A 54 -3.48 5.13 -2.82
CA LEU A 54 -4.33 4.44 -1.84
C LEU A 54 -5.60 5.24 -1.53
N ALA A 55 -5.46 6.55 -1.29
CA ALA A 55 -6.59 7.42 -0.96
C ALA A 55 -7.57 7.58 -2.15
N GLU A 56 -7.08 7.60 -3.38
CA GLU A 56 -7.89 7.75 -4.60
C GLU A 56 -8.55 6.44 -5.04
N SER A 57 -7.99 5.27 -4.67
CA SER A 57 -8.48 3.98 -5.17
C SER A 57 -9.81 3.56 -4.53
N GLN A 58 -10.88 3.57 -5.34
CA GLN A 58 -12.20 3.04 -4.97
C GLN A 58 -12.17 1.53 -4.73
N GLN A 59 -11.26 0.81 -5.40
CA GLN A 59 -11.14 -0.65 -5.34
C GLN A 59 -10.62 -1.10 -3.97
N ILE A 60 -9.67 -0.34 -3.41
CA ILE A 60 -9.11 -0.55 -2.07
C ILE A 60 -10.14 -0.25 -0.96
N LYS A 61 -11.09 0.65 -1.22
CA LYS A 61 -12.16 1.00 -0.27
C LYS A 61 -13.28 -0.05 -0.20
N ARG A 62 -13.28 -1.07 -1.06
CA ARG A 62 -14.27 -2.16 -1.03
C ARG A 62 -14.05 -3.08 0.17
N LYS A 63 -15.11 -3.76 0.62
CA LYS A 63 -15.19 -4.47 1.92
C LYS A 63 -14.00 -5.39 2.24
N ALA A 64 -13.53 -6.17 1.27
CA ALA A 64 -12.47 -7.15 1.49
C ALA A 64 -11.06 -6.50 1.56
N PRO A 65 -10.60 -5.73 0.56
CA PRO A 65 -9.35 -4.98 0.68
C PRO A 65 -9.36 -4.03 1.88
N LYS A 66 -10.46 -3.29 2.11
CA LYS A 66 -10.58 -2.36 3.24
C LYS A 66 -10.22 -3.01 4.58
N LYS A 67 -10.61 -4.27 4.81
CA LYS A 67 -10.29 -4.99 6.05
C LYS A 67 -8.78 -5.19 6.25
N PHE A 68 -7.97 -5.20 5.20
CA PHE A 68 -6.52 -5.19 5.29
C PHE A 68 -6.00 -3.77 5.53
N PHE A 69 -6.45 -2.81 4.70
CA PHE A 69 -6.03 -1.40 4.72
C PHE A 69 -6.43 -0.60 5.96
N THR A 70 -7.35 -1.10 6.79
CA THR A 70 -7.79 -0.43 8.03
C THR A 70 -7.35 -1.15 9.30
N ARG A 71 -6.37 -2.06 9.25
CA ARG A 71 -5.84 -2.73 10.44
C ARG A 71 -4.87 -1.81 11.16
N LEU A 72 -5.33 -1.20 12.24
CA LEU A 72 -4.56 -0.24 13.02
C LEU A 72 -3.29 -0.84 13.64
N TYR A 73 -3.29 -2.13 14.00
CA TYR A 73 -2.10 -2.79 14.57
C TYR A 73 -0.89 -2.81 13.62
N PHE A 74 -1.10 -2.70 12.30
CA PHE A 74 0.03 -2.62 11.37
C PHE A 74 0.79 -1.30 11.53
N ALA A 75 0.12 -0.20 11.85
CA ALA A 75 0.80 1.05 12.16
C ALA A 75 1.74 0.88 13.36
N ASP A 76 1.29 0.18 14.40
CA ASP A 76 2.08 -0.13 15.60
C ASP A 76 3.28 -1.06 15.31
N GLU A 77 3.20 -1.90 14.27
CA GLU A 77 4.27 -2.80 13.83
C GLU A 77 5.27 -2.14 12.84
N GLY A 78 5.17 -0.82 12.62
CA GLY A 78 6.08 -0.07 11.74
C GLY A 78 5.55 0.17 10.33
N TYR A 79 4.32 -0.23 10.03
CA TYR A 79 3.64 0.04 8.75
C TYR A 79 2.86 1.37 8.81
N TRP A 80 3.38 2.43 9.41
CA TRP A 80 2.67 3.72 9.59
C TRP A 80 2.19 4.37 8.28
N TRP A 81 2.83 4.07 7.14
CA TRP A 81 2.35 4.43 5.80
C TRP A 81 0.99 3.81 5.42
N TRP A 82 0.50 2.88 6.24
CA TRP A 82 -0.79 2.21 6.19
C TRP A 82 -1.91 2.91 6.95
N ASN A 83 -1.58 3.83 7.86
CA ASN A 83 -2.58 4.43 8.75
C ASN A 83 -3.50 5.39 7.98
N PRO A 84 -4.79 5.08 7.82
CA PRO A 84 -5.70 5.93 7.08
C PRO A 84 -6.15 7.19 7.80
N GLU A 85 -5.91 7.28 9.11
CA GLU A 85 -6.23 8.47 9.92
C GLU A 85 -5.05 9.44 10.02
N GLU A 86 -3.84 8.98 9.74
CA GLU A 86 -2.65 9.83 9.55
C GLU A 86 -2.44 10.23 8.07
N TRP A 87 -3.51 10.12 7.25
CA TRP A 87 -3.61 10.62 5.89
C TRP A 87 -3.41 12.14 5.79
#